data_AF-A0A671L9U2-F1
#
_entry.id   AF-A0A671L9U2-F1
#
_cell.length_a   1.000
_cell.length_b   1.000
_cell.length_c   1.000
_cell.angle_alpha   90.00
_cell.angle_beta   90.00
_cell.angle_gamma   90.00
#
_symmetry.space_group_name_H-M   'P 1'
#
loop_
_entity.id
_entity.type
_entity.pdbx_description
1 polymer ?
#
loop_
_entity_poly.entity_id
_entity_poly.type
_entity_poly.pdbx_seq_one_letter_code
_entity_poly.pdbx_strand_id
1 'polypeptide(L)'
;MYSIVEVKGVKCGYRCGYCGNAGGKASHGMWSHTMTVQDYQDLIDRGWRRSGKYVYKPLMNKTCCPQYTIRCHALNFHPSKTHKKTLKKVNRFLSKGEMPVERHDEGLEGEPMDSAHEAGVQPPCQDPLKIDHSEVQDISTSPDTDTTNSTAPTTPREDAVPAPAEKTPNVTPKSGKGADPSRPLCQKAKDMRKERRLQKEQQKQQEAESSSVNPVPSKSSSNQPKSLEEFITESLPNDPLHRLEVRLVRSNPPSPPFKASFDASYQVYKLYQMAIHKDPPDKPTESQFKRFLCDSPLEAETAPDGPDVGYGSFHQQYWLDGRIVAVGVLDILPSCVSSVYLYYHPEFSSLSLGTYSALREIAFTRQLQQQSPKLAYYYLGFYVHSCPKMRYKGQYRPSDLLCPETYTWVSIERCIPRLEISAYSRLSENAQGGDACALKELGRVLVLHRRTVMPYAAYARKRKGSNDEKEVEQYASLVGQTCAEKILLYRA
;
A
#
# COMPACT_ATOMS: atom_id res chain seq x y z
N MET A 1 -17.63 9.30 18.63
CA MET A 1 -16.26 9.09 19.15
C MET A 1 -15.33 10.00 18.37
N TYR A 2 -14.30 10.58 18.99
CA TYR A 2 -13.38 11.49 18.31
C TYR A 2 -12.05 10.82 18.01
N SER A 3 -11.51 11.04 16.82
CA SER A 3 -10.09 10.77 16.53
C SER A 3 -9.21 11.74 17.30
N ILE A 4 -8.11 11.27 17.89
CA ILE A 4 -7.15 12.09 18.65
C ILE A 4 -5.73 11.84 18.13
N VAL A 5 -5.05 12.91 17.75
CA VAL A 5 -3.69 12.84 17.18
C VAL A 5 -2.75 13.87 17.82
N GLU A 6 -1.48 13.51 17.91
CA GLU A 6 -0.39 14.35 18.42
C GLU A 6 0.71 14.43 17.34
N VAL A 7 1.04 15.64 16.89
CA VAL A 7 2.09 15.86 15.88
C VAL A 7 3.46 15.49 16.44
N LYS A 8 4.28 14.80 15.64
CA LYS A 8 5.66 14.40 15.99
C LYS A 8 6.71 15.02 15.04
N GLY A 9 6.32 16.05 14.29
CA GLY A 9 7.18 16.83 13.40
C GLY A 9 7.57 16.12 12.10
N VAL A 10 8.62 16.65 11.46
CA VAL A 10 9.24 16.07 10.25
C VAL A 10 10.38 15.14 10.67
N LYS A 11 10.39 13.93 10.13
CA LYS A 11 11.51 12.99 10.18
C LYS A 11 12.24 13.01 8.84
N CYS A 12 13.56 13.15 8.84
CA CYS A 12 14.40 13.17 7.64
C CYS A 12 15.77 12.54 7.90
N GLY A 13 16.55 12.28 6.84
CA GLY A 13 17.93 11.78 6.96
C GLY A 13 18.04 10.27 7.18
N TYR A 14 16.95 9.52 6.99
CA TYR A 14 16.96 8.05 7.09
C TYR A 14 17.31 7.39 5.77
N ARG A 15 17.93 6.21 5.85
CA ARG A 15 18.23 5.36 4.70
C ARG A 15 16.95 4.98 3.96
N CYS A 16 16.93 5.23 2.65
CA CYS A 16 15.81 4.88 1.80
C CYS A 16 15.77 3.37 1.53
N GLY A 17 14.73 2.67 1.99
CA GLY A 17 14.52 1.24 1.73
C GLY A 17 14.25 0.88 0.25
N TYR A 18 14.11 1.86 -0.64
CA TYR A 18 13.83 1.60 -2.07
C TYR A 18 15.08 1.64 -2.97
N CYS A 19 16.05 2.51 -2.66
CA CYS A 19 17.28 2.69 -3.44
C CYS A 19 18.57 2.69 -2.60
N GLY A 20 18.47 2.48 -1.29
CA GLY A 20 19.61 2.39 -0.37
C GLY A 20 20.25 3.72 0.05
N ASN A 21 19.88 4.85 -0.54
CA ASN A 21 20.46 6.18 -0.26
C ASN A 21 20.33 6.57 1.22
N ALA A 22 21.44 6.87 1.89
CA ALA A 22 21.56 7.10 3.33
C ALA A 22 20.72 8.27 3.87
N GLY A 23 20.57 9.36 3.12
CA GLY A 23 19.77 10.53 3.51
C GLY A 23 18.43 10.65 2.77
N GLY A 24 18.01 9.60 2.06
CA GLY A 24 17.03 9.71 0.98
C GLY A 24 15.55 9.79 1.38
N LYS A 25 15.20 9.67 2.67
CA LYS A 25 13.80 9.60 3.13
C LYS A 25 13.41 10.81 4.00
N ALA A 26 12.23 11.37 3.75
CA ALA A 26 11.59 12.34 4.63
C ALA A 26 10.06 12.11 4.74
N SER A 27 9.50 12.24 5.95
CA SER A 27 8.05 12.14 6.21
C SER A 27 7.59 13.08 7.32
N HIS A 28 6.35 13.58 7.24
CA HIS A 28 5.65 14.13 8.41
C HIS A 28 5.10 12.97 9.23
N GLY A 29 5.13 13.10 10.55
CA GLY A 29 4.61 12.10 11.48
C GLY A 29 3.63 12.67 12.50
N MET A 30 2.63 11.87 12.84
CA MET A 30 1.79 12.06 14.02
C MET A 30 1.61 10.71 14.75
N TRP A 31 1.41 10.78 16.06
CA TRP A 31 0.94 9.66 16.84
C TRP A 31 -0.59 9.74 16.94
N SER A 32 -1.29 8.64 16.67
CA SER A 32 -2.74 8.58 16.81
C SER A 32 -3.08 7.75 18.04
N HIS A 33 -3.77 8.37 19.01
CA HIS A 33 -4.19 7.69 20.24
C HIS A 33 -5.39 6.79 19.96
N THR A 34 -6.34 7.31 19.19
CA THR A 34 -7.56 6.68 18.67
C THR A 34 -7.91 7.37 17.34
N MET A 35 -8.56 6.66 16.42
CA MET A 35 -8.97 7.17 15.12
C MET A 35 -10.19 6.41 14.59
N THR A 36 -11.17 7.15 14.09
CA THR A 36 -12.32 6.55 13.40
C THR A 36 -11.89 6.00 12.03
N VAL A 37 -12.62 5.00 11.53
CA VAL A 37 -12.32 4.41 10.22
C VAL A 37 -12.59 5.37 9.07
N GLN A 38 -13.50 6.33 9.25
CA GLN A 38 -13.77 7.39 8.26
C GLN A 38 -12.69 8.47 8.28
N ASP A 39 -12.22 8.92 9.45
CA ASP A 39 -11.12 9.90 9.50
C ASP A 39 -9.83 9.30 8.92
N TYR A 40 -9.57 8.01 9.14
CA TYR A 40 -8.43 7.35 8.49
C TYR A 40 -8.63 7.18 6.97
N GLN A 41 -9.86 6.90 6.50
CA GLN A 41 -10.18 6.91 5.07
C GLN A 41 -9.85 8.27 4.43
N ASP A 42 -10.34 9.37 5.03
CA ASP A 42 -10.07 10.74 4.59
C ASP A 42 -8.55 11.04 4.57
N LEU A 43 -7.78 10.51 5.54
CA LEU A 43 -6.33 10.66 5.61
C LEU A 43 -5.56 9.82 4.56
N ILE A 44 -5.92 8.55 4.32
CA ILE A 44 -5.22 7.72 3.31
C ILE A 44 -5.45 8.24 1.88
N ASP A 45 -6.63 8.83 1.64
CA ASP A 45 -7.00 9.54 0.42
C ASP A 45 -6.29 10.90 0.28
N ARG A 46 -5.56 11.33 1.32
CA ARG A 46 -4.61 12.45 1.31
C ARG A 46 -3.15 12.01 1.41
N GLY A 47 -2.88 10.73 1.17
CA GLY A 47 -1.54 10.15 1.09
C GLY A 47 -0.89 9.77 2.42
N TRP A 48 -1.63 9.81 3.53
CA TRP A 48 -1.16 9.28 4.82
C TRP A 48 -1.17 7.74 4.83
N ARG A 49 -0.33 7.12 5.66
CA ARG A 49 -0.34 5.69 6.00
C ARG A 49 0.00 5.50 7.47
N ARG A 50 -0.17 4.30 8.01
CA ARG A 50 0.17 3.98 9.40
C ARG A 50 1.10 2.77 9.52
N SER A 51 1.80 2.70 10.65
CA SER A 51 2.46 1.50 11.15
C SER A 51 2.22 1.47 12.67
N GLY A 52 1.44 0.52 13.14
CA GLY A 52 0.83 0.61 14.46
C GLY A 52 -0.04 1.86 14.60
N LYS A 53 0.16 2.58 15.71
CA LYS A 53 -0.41 3.90 16.04
C LYS A 53 0.33 5.11 15.45
N TYR A 54 1.48 4.91 14.80
CA TYR A 54 2.20 6.00 14.14
C TYR A 54 1.66 6.20 12.73
N VAL A 55 1.20 7.41 12.41
CA VAL A 55 0.63 7.80 11.11
C VAL A 55 1.58 8.78 10.43
N TYR A 56 1.88 8.57 9.16
CA TYR A 56 2.93 9.30 8.44
C TYR A 56 2.56 9.62 6.98
N LYS A 57 3.13 10.72 6.46
CA LYS A 57 2.95 11.19 5.09
C LYS A 57 4.31 11.54 4.47
N PRO A 58 4.77 10.84 3.42
CA PRO A 58 6.05 11.13 2.76
C PRO A 58 6.13 12.56 2.21
N LEU A 59 7.27 13.23 2.38
CA LEU A 59 7.58 14.49 1.67
C LEU A 59 8.05 14.12 0.27
N MET A 60 7.11 14.15 -0.66
CA MET A 60 7.26 13.64 -2.04
C MET A 60 8.33 14.38 -2.86
N ASN A 61 8.61 15.65 -2.55
CA ASN A 61 9.62 16.47 -3.21
C ASN A 61 11.01 16.42 -2.54
N LYS A 62 11.13 15.86 -1.32
CA LYS A 62 12.41 15.67 -0.61
C LYS A 62 12.90 14.22 -0.60
N THR A 63 11.98 13.27 -0.70
CA THR A 63 12.31 11.84 -0.72
C THR A 63 12.81 11.42 -2.09
N CYS A 64 13.97 10.77 -2.17
CA CYS A 64 14.59 10.35 -3.45
C CYS A 64 13.80 9.28 -4.22
N CYS A 65 12.79 8.69 -3.58
CA CYS A 65 11.87 7.70 -4.14
C CYS A 65 10.44 8.07 -3.76
N PRO A 66 9.77 8.94 -4.55
CA PRO A 66 8.41 9.41 -4.24
C PRO A 66 7.40 8.26 -4.18
N GLN A 67 6.55 8.31 -3.15
CA GLN A 67 5.63 7.25 -2.74
C GLN A 67 4.18 7.63 -3.05
N TYR A 68 3.74 7.36 -4.29
CA TYR A 68 2.37 7.67 -4.70
C TYR A 68 1.41 6.64 -4.11
N THR A 69 0.31 7.11 -3.51
CA THR A 69 -0.77 6.22 -3.12
C THR A 69 -1.38 5.57 -4.36
N ILE A 70 -1.57 4.24 -4.34
CA ILE A 70 -2.16 3.47 -5.43
C ILE A 70 -3.37 2.66 -4.96
N ARG A 71 -4.44 2.67 -5.76
CA ARG A 71 -5.61 1.81 -5.57
C ARG A 71 -5.98 1.08 -6.86
N CYS A 72 -6.61 -0.09 -6.72
CA CYS A 72 -7.23 -0.86 -7.79
C CYS A 72 -8.75 -0.85 -7.59
N HIS A 73 -9.54 -0.71 -8.66
CA HIS A 73 -10.98 -0.87 -8.58
C HIS A 73 -11.33 -2.37 -8.61
N ALA A 74 -11.75 -2.93 -7.48
CA ALA A 74 -11.82 -4.37 -7.28
C ALA A 74 -12.80 -5.06 -8.24
N LEU A 75 -14.02 -4.54 -8.39
CA LEU A 75 -15.02 -5.09 -9.32
C LEU A 75 -14.51 -5.14 -10.77
N ASN A 76 -13.87 -4.06 -11.24
CA ASN A 76 -13.39 -3.92 -12.62
C ASN A 76 -12.03 -4.60 -12.86
N PHE A 77 -11.41 -5.19 -11.83
CA PHE A 77 -10.12 -5.86 -11.96
C PHE A 77 -10.18 -7.11 -12.85
N HIS A 78 -9.18 -7.28 -13.71
CA HIS A 78 -9.06 -8.46 -14.56
C HIS A 78 -7.68 -9.11 -14.41
N PRO A 79 -7.58 -10.43 -14.06
CA PRO A 79 -6.30 -11.08 -13.87
C PRO A 79 -5.45 -11.10 -15.15
N SER A 80 -4.24 -10.53 -15.06
CA SER A 80 -3.24 -10.52 -16.13
C SER A 80 -2.68 -11.94 -16.39
N LYS A 81 -1.88 -12.10 -17.45
CA LYS A 81 -1.16 -13.36 -17.70
C LYS A 81 -0.26 -13.74 -16.52
N THR A 82 0.38 -12.77 -15.87
CA THR A 82 1.22 -12.96 -14.69
C THR A 82 0.41 -13.36 -13.47
N HIS A 83 -0.73 -12.71 -13.22
CA HIS A 83 -1.65 -13.08 -12.13
C HIS A 83 -2.15 -14.53 -12.30
N LYS A 84 -2.54 -14.90 -13.53
CA LYS A 84 -2.95 -16.27 -13.88
C LYS A 84 -1.80 -17.28 -13.75
N LYS A 85 -0.54 -16.90 -14.00
CA LYS A 85 0.66 -17.73 -13.74
C LYS A 85 0.83 -17.98 -12.23
N THR A 86 0.67 -16.97 -11.39
CA THR A 86 0.76 -17.09 -9.92
C THR A 86 -0.34 -17.99 -9.35
N LEU A 87 -1.60 -17.78 -9.75
CA LEU A 87 -2.72 -18.63 -9.31
C LEU A 87 -2.47 -20.10 -9.69
N LYS A 88 -1.97 -20.36 -10.92
CA LYS A 88 -1.58 -21.71 -11.35
C LYS A 88 -0.36 -22.28 -10.60
N LYS A 89 0.64 -21.47 -10.23
CA LYS A 89 1.76 -21.91 -9.35
C LYS A 89 1.20 -22.45 -8.02
N VAL A 90 0.38 -21.65 -7.34
CA VAL A 90 -0.20 -22.01 -6.03
C VAL A 90 -1.12 -23.22 -6.15
N ASN A 91 -2.07 -23.22 -7.08
CA ASN A 91 -3.01 -24.34 -7.22
C ASN A 91 -2.30 -25.66 -7.54
N ARG A 92 -1.24 -25.64 -8.36
CA ARG A 92 -0.46 -26.84 -8.67
C ARG A 92 0.34 -27.34 -7.46
N PHE A 93 0.85 -26.43 -6.63
CA PHE A 93 1.44 -26.79 -5.34
C PHE A 93 0.37 -27.43 -4.44
N LEU A 94 -0.79 -26.82 -4.26
CA LEU A 94 -1.86 -27.38 -3.40
C LEU A 94 -2.35 -28.76 -3.87
N SER A 95 -2.51 -28.96 -5.18
CA SER A 95 -3.05 -30.21 -5.73
C SER A 95 -2.01 -31.33 -5.88
N LYS A 96 -0.71 -31.05 -5.81
CA LYS A 96 0.35 -32.04 -6.12
C LYS A 96 1.66 -31.94 -5.32
N GLY A 97 1.84 -30.94 -4.47
CA GLY A 97 3.11 -30.64 -3.80
C GLY A 97 4.21 -30.08 -4.71
N GLU A 98 3.92 -29.80 -5.99
CA GLU A 98 4.92 -29.34 -6.97
C GLU A 98 5.35 -27.88 -6.72
N MET A 99 6.33 -27.70 -5.82
CA MET A 99 6.99 -26.41 -5.61
C MET A 99 7.64 -25.91 -6.91
N PRO A 100 7.42 -24.63 -7.30
CA PRO A 100 8.06 -24.06 -8.48
C PRO A 100 9.58 -23.99 -8.31
N VAL A 101 10.32 -24.62 -9.23
CA VAL A 101 11.77 -24.44 -9.33
C VAL A 101 12.07 -22.95 -9.54
N GLU A 102 12.85 -22.36 -8.63
CA GLU A 102 13.32 -20.99 -8.76
C GLU A 102 14.27 -20.91 -9.97
N ARG A 103 13.80 -20.22 -11.02
CA ARG A 103 14.67 -19.75 -12.09
C ARG A 103 14.98 -18.29 -11.80
N HIS A 104 16.26 -18.00 -11.57
CA HIS A 104 16.79 -16.64 -11.62
C HIS A 104 16.65 -16.10 -13.05
N ASP A 105 15.51 -15.52 -13.35
CA ASP A 105 15.25 -14.72 -14.53
C ASP A 105 15.27 -13.26 -14.04
N GLU A 106 16.25 -12.45 -14.45
CA GLU A 106 16.54 -11.11 -13.89
C GLU A 106 15.49 -10.03 -14.26
N GLY A 107 14.25 -10.44 -14.52
CA GLY A 107 13.14 -9.57 -14.89
C GLY A 107 11.78 -10.08 -14.41
N LEU A 108 11.09 -9.21 -13.66
CA LEU A 108 9.65 -9.28 -13.33
C LEU A 108 9.13 -10.34 -12.32
N GLU A 109 9.94 -11.22 -11.72
CA GLU A 109 9.46 -11.96 -10.54
C GLU A 109 9.50 -11.03 -9.30
N GLY A 110 8.43 -11.07 -8.50
CA GLY A 110 8.20 -10.14 -7.40
C GLY A 110 9.09 -10.44 -6.20
N GLU A 111 10.30 -9.88 -6.21
CA GLU A 111 11.12 -9.67 -5.02
C GLU A 111 10.24 -9.19 -3.85
N PRO A 112 10.46 -9.70 -2.62
CA PRO A 112 9.63 -9.36 -1.47
C PRO A 112 9.51 -7.85 -1.29
N MET A 113 8.34 -7.40 -0.81
CA MET A 113 8.17 -5.99 -0.48
C MET A 113 9.17 -5.62 0.61
N ASP A 114 10.23 -4.92 0.20
CA ASP A 114 10.97 -4.07 1.10
C ASP A 114 10.03 -2.92 1.45
N SER A 115 9.19 -3.15 2.47
CA SER A 115 8.60 -2.06 3.21
C SER A 115 9.75 -1.15 3.59
N ALA A 116 9.70 0.11 3.14
CA ALA A 116 10.54 1.15 3.70
C ALA A 116 10.09 1.42 5.14
N HIS A 117 10.34 0.44 6.01
CA HIS A 117 10.19 0.51 7.43
C HIS A 117 10.94 1.76 7.89
N GLU A 118 10.37 2.49 8.85
CA GLU A 118 11.15 3.40 9.67
C GLU A 118 12.10 2.57 10.56
N ALA A 119 13.10 1.93 9.93
CA ALA A 119 14.12 1.10 10.55
C ALA A 119 15.06 2.03 11.34
N GLY A 120 14.63 2.35 12.56
CA GLY A 120 15.27 3.34 13.43
C GLY A 120 14.32 4.01 14.43
N VAL A 121 13.00 3.90 14.28
CA VAL A 121 12.05 4.54 15.22
C VAL A 121 11.73 3.60 16.39
N GLN A 122 12.51 3.72 17.46
CA GLN A 122 11.98 3.57 18.80
C GLN A 122 11.26 4.88 19.18
N PRO A 123 9.93 4.88 19.40
CA PRO A 123 9.29 5.99 20.11
C PRO A 123 9.75 6.00 21.58
N PRO A 124 9.77 7.16 22.25
CA PRO A 124 10.17 7.24 23.65
C PRO A 124 9.25 6.40 24.55
N CYS A 125 9.83 5.79 25.57
CA CYS A 125 9.10 5.00 26.56
C CYS A 125 8.34 5.94 27.52
N GLN A 126 7.06 6.18 27.23
CA GLN A 126 6.13 6.81 28.17
C GLN A 126 4.76 6.12 28.06
N ASP A 127 4.21 5.74 29.22
CA ASP A 127 2.89 5.12 29.31
C ASP A 127 1.78 6.09 28.89
N PRO A 128 0.80 5.65 28.07
CA PRO A 128 -0.35 6.48 27.75
C PRO A 128 -1.22 6.70 28.99
N LEU A 129 -1.30 7.94 29.46
CA LEU A 129 -2.36 8.37 30.37
C LEU A 129 -3.72 8.04 29.74
N LYS A 130 -4.54 7.25 30.44
CA LYS A 130 -5.93 6.99 30.04
C LYS A 130 -6.71 8.30 30.13
N ILE A 131 -7.16 8.82 28.99
CA ILE A 131 -8.11 9.93 28.94
C ILE A 131 -9.50 9.29 28.80
N ASP A 132 -10.35 9.52 29.80
CA ASP A 132 -11.73 9.07 29.78
C ASP A 132 -12.61 10.05 28.99
N HIS A 133 -13.62 9.54 28.28
CA HIS A 133 -14.43 10.31 27.33
C HIS A 133 -15.75 10.78 27.95
N SER A 134 -15.66 11.68 28.93
CA SER A 134 -16.81 12.41 29.46
C SER A 134 -16.45 13.86 29.76
N GLU A 135 -17.41 14.76 29.50
CA GLU A 135 -17.40 16.20 29.81
C GLU A 135 -16.42 17.07 29.01
N VAL A 136 -16.96 17.69 27.95
CA VAL A 136 -16.34 18.80 27.21
C VAL A 136 -17.40 19.87 26.95
N GLN A 137 -17.07 21.14 27.22
CA GLN A 137 -17.98 22.28 27.04
C GLN A 137 -17.34 23.36 26.15
N ASP A 138 -18.07 23.81 25.13
CA ASP A 138 -17.70 24.88 24.19
C ASP A 138 -18.25 26.24 24.64
N ILE A 139 -17.42 27.29 24.60
CA ILE A 139 -17.86 28.69 24.71
C ILE A 139 -17.02 29.59 23.76
N SER A 140 -17.72 30.44 23.00
CA SER A 140 -17.20 31.34 21.96
C SER A 140 -17.47 32.82 22.30
N THR A 141 -16.50 33.72 22.07
CA THR A 141 -16.65 35.17 21.73
C THR A 141 -15.28 35.85 21.59
N SER A 142 -15.23 37.09 21.06
CA SER A 142 -14.14 37.62 20.21
C SER A 142 -13.18 38.65 20.90
N PRO A 143 -12.70 39.78 20.30
CA PRO A 143 -11.25 40.07 20.24
C PRO A 143 -10.83 41.47 20.79
N ASP A 144 -9.61 41.92 20.39
CA ASP A 144 -8.97 43.28 20.47
C ASP A 144 -7.62 43.25 21.25
N THR A 145 -6.56 44.02 20.95
CA THR A 145 -6.05 44.72 19.73
C THR A 145 -4.53 45.00 19.91
N ASP A 146 -3.84 45.36 18.81
CA ASP A 146 -2.73 46.35 18.76
C ASP A 146 -1.24 46.08 19.18
N THR A 147 -0.38 46.05 18.13
CA THR A 147 0.57 47.14 17.76
C THR A 147 2.10 47.10 18.15
N THR A 148 2.93 47.00 17.09
CA THR A 148 4.25 47.62 16.78
C THR A 148 5.67 47.03 17.04
N ASN A 149 6.46 47.14 15.95
CA ASN A 149 7.88 47.58 15.80
C ASN A 149 9.09 46.62 15.86
N SER A 150 9.47 46.15 14.66
CA SER A 150 10.74 46.43 13.94
C SER A 150 12.03 46.83 14.70
N THR A 151 13.18 46.24 14.30
CA THR A 151 14.25 46.87 13.45
C THR A 151 15.31 45.81 13.03
N ALA A 152 16.02 46.04 11.91
CA ALA A 152 17.07 45.19 11.30
C ALA A 152 18.51 45.58 11.82
N PRO A 153 19.71 45.31 11.21
CA PRO A 153 20.04 44.83 9.86
C PRO A 153 21.25 43.84 9.65
N THR A 154 21.48 43.59 8.35
CA THR A 154 22.32 42.71 7.49
C THR A 154 23.89 42.64 7.53
N THR A 155 24.44 41.41 7.36
CA THR A 155 25.54 40.90 6.42
C THR A 155 26.99 41.50 6.47
N PRO A 156 28.02 41.10 5.65
CA PRO A 156 28.16 40.09 4.53
C PRO A 156 29.50 39.26 4.44
N ARG A 157 29.71 38.55 3.28
CA ARG A 157 30.96 38.07 2.59
C ARG A 157 31.41 36.59 2.71
N GLU A 158 31.47 35.80 1.61
CA GLU A 158 32.50 35.63 0.51
C GLU A 158 33.70 34.72 0.92
N ASP A 159 34.41 33.93 0.09
CA ASP A 159 34.18 33.19 -1.18
C ASP A 159 35.45 32.32 -1.48
N ALA A 160 35.41 31.15 -2.17
CA ALA A 160 36.61 30.47 -2.76
C ALA A 160 36.33 29.15 -3.56
N VAL A 161 37.11 28.91 -4.63
CA VAL A 161 37.13 27.70 -5.51
C VAL A 161 38.60 27.28 -5.76
N PRO A 162 38.92 26.00 -6.09
CA PRO A 162 39.37 25.69 -7.48
C PRO A 162 39.05 24.26 -8.00
N ALA A 163 39.36 24.00 -9.29
CA ALA A 163 39.35 22.72 -10.02
C ALA A 163 40.56 22.71 -11.00
N PRO A 164 40.73 21.85 -12.05
CA PRO A 164 40.09 20.57 -12.45
C PRO A 164 41.08 19.45 -12.95
N ALA A 165 40.53 18.27 -13.32
CA ALA A 165 41.13 17.21 -14.19
C ALA A 165 40.04 16.14 -14.50
N GLU A 166 40.06 15.24 -15.49
CA GLU A 166 40.64 15.19 -16.87
C GLU A 166 39.87 14.11 -17.72
N LYS A 167 40.32 13.71 -18.93
CA LYS A 167 39.65 12.68 -19.77
C LYS A 167 40.59 11.83 -20.66
N THR A 168 40.25 10.55 -20.88
CA THR A 168 40.83 9.65 -21.92
C THR A 168 39.79 8.62 -22.44
N PRO A 169 40.00 7.92 -23.59
CA PRO A 169 38.95 7.81 -24.62
C PRO A 169 38.28 6.43 -24.87
N ASN A 170 37.25 6.46 -25.73
CA ASN A 170 36.43 5.35 -26.22
C ASN A 170 37.15 4.38 -27.18
N VAL A 171 36.74 3.10 -27.18
CA VAL A 171 37.15 2.06 -28.15
C VAL A 171 35.92 1.46 -28.85
N THR A 172 35.96 1.33 -30.17
CA THR A 172 34.89 0.74 -31.00
C THR A 172 35.13 -0.77 -31.30
N PRO A 173 34.08 -1.62 -31.35
CA PRO A 173 34.22 -3.03 -31.74
C PRO A 173 34.32 -3.22 -33.27
N LYS A 174 35.00 -4.29 -33.70
CA LYS A 174 35.20 -4.65 -35.11
C LYS A 174 34.00 -5.37 -35.74
N SER A 175 33.87 -5.22 -37.06
CA SER A 175 32.88 -5.91 -37.91
C SER A 175 33.06 -7.44 -37.92
N GLY A 176 31.94 -8.17 -37.87
CA GLY A 176 31.89 -9.64 -37.94
C GLY A 176 31.69 -10.18 -39.35
N LYS A 177 32.25 -11.35 -39.65
CA LYS A 177 32.10 -12.04 -40.95
C LYS A 177 30.64 -12.47 -41.19
N GLY A 178 30.21 -12.42 -42.46
CA GLY A 178 28.85 -12.78 -42.90
C GLY A 178 28.50 -14.26 -42.74
N ALA A 179 27.21 -14.58 -42.90
CA ALA A 179 26.66 -15.90 -42.62
C ALA A 179 27.06 -16.97 -43.66
N ASP A 180 27.27 -18.20 -43.15
CA ASP A 180 27.57 -19.41 -43.92
C ASP A 180 26.36 -19.84 -44.80
N PRO A 181 26.54 -19.96 -46.14
CA PRO A 181 25.45 -20.31 -47.06
C PRO A 181 25.00 -21.78 -46.99
N SER A 182 25.64 -22.64 -46.19
CA SER A 182 25.26 -24.06 -46.03
C SER A 182 24.17 -24.32 -44.98
N ARG A 183 23.73 -23.29 -44.23
CA ARG A 183 22.69 -23.43 -43.19
C ARG A 183 21.26 -23.30 -43.76
N PRO A 184 20.32 -24.19 -43.40
CA PRO A 184 18.91 -24.04 -43.77
C PRO A 184 18.32 -22.72 -43.24
N LEU A 185 17.50 -22.05 -44.06
CA LEU A 185 16.83 -20.81 -43.67
C LEU A 185 15.94 -21.04 -42.44
N CYS A 186 16.33 -20.45 -41.32
CA CYS A 186 15.55 -20.52 -40.08
C CYS A 186 14.23 -19.76 -40.24
N GLN A 187 13.12 -20.49 -40.42
CA GLN A 187 11.80 -19.88 -40.40
C GLN A 187 11.55 -19.19 -39.05
N LYS A 188 11.01 -17.97 -39.09
CA LYS A 188 10.75 -17.23 -37.85
C LYS A 188 9.69 -17.97 -37.04
N ALA A 189 9.87 -18.06 -35.73
CA ALA A 189 8.96 -18.80 -34.84
C ALA A 189 7.49 -18.32 -34.87
N LYS A 190 7.20 -17.19 -35.52
CA LYS A 190 5.84 -16.68 -35.80
C LYS A 190 5.14 -17.47 -36.92
N ASP A 191 5.90 -17.88 -37.94
CA ASP A 191 5.36 -18.49 -39.16
C ASP A 191 5.06 -19.98 -38.92
N MET A 192 5.99 -20.69 -38.28
CA MET A 192 5.80 -22.03 -37.69
C MET A 192 4.56 -22.13 -36.76
N ARG A 193 4.19 -21.04 -36.08
CA ARG A 193 2.98 -20.98 -35.23
C ARG A 193 1.71 -20.71 -36.03
N LYS A 194 1.80 -20.00 -37.16
CA LYS A 194 0.69 -19.74 -38.08
C LYS A 194 0.32 -21.03 -38.84
N GLU A 195 1.33 -21.77 -39.29
CA GLU A 195 1.16 -23.05 -40.01
C GLU A 195 0.56 -24.14 -39.10
N ARG A 196 1.08 -24.32 -37.88
CA ARG A 196 0.49 -25.21 -36.87
C ARG A 196 -0.95 -24.86 -36.47
N ARG A 197 -1.36 -23.59 -36.66
CA ARG A 197 -2.75 -23.17 -36.44
C ARG A 197 -3.62 -23.59 -37.62
N LEU A 198 -3.16 -23.35 -38.85
CA LEU A 198 -3.86 -23.73 -40.08
C LEU A 198 -4.08 -25.25 -40.15
N GLN A 199 -3.05 -26.05 -39.82
CA GLN A 199 -3.14 -27.51 -39.73
C GLN A 199 -4.20 -27.96 -38.73
N LYS A 200 -4.30 -27.33 -37.56
CA LYS A 200 -5.35 -27.63 -36.56
C LYS A 200 -6.76 -27.20 -36.98
N GLU A 201 -6.87 -26.14 -37.78
CA GLU A 201 -8.16 -25.69 -38.34
C GLU A 201 -8.63 -26.65 -39.44
N GLN A 202 -7.72 -27.19 -40.27
CA GLN A 202 -8.01 -28.25 -41.25
C GLN A 202 -8.35 -29.60 -40.59
N GLN A 203 -7.61 -30.01 -39.56
CA GLN A 203 -7.88 -31.26 -38.82
C GLN A 203 -9.29 -31.25 -38.20
N LYS A 204 -9.71 -30.11 -37.64
CA LYS A 204 -11.07 -29.92 -37.13
C LYS A 204 -12.16 -29.95 -38.19
N GLN A 205 -11.86 -29.59 -39.44
CA GLN A 205 -12.81 -29.69 -40.54
C GLN A 205 -12.97 -31.15 -40.99
N GLN A 206 -11.88 -31.92 -41.06
CA GLN A 206 -11.93 -33.35 -41.37
C GLN A 206 -12.62 -34.18 -40.26
N GLU A 207 -12.38 -33.85 -38.98
CA GLU A 207 -13.09 -34.49 -37.85
C GLU A 207 -14.60 -34.19 -37.85
N ALA A 208 -15.03 -33.06 -38.43
CA ALA A 208 -16.45 -32.69 -38.52
C ALA A 208 -17.20 -33.38 -39.68
N GLU A 209 -16.50 -33.83 -40.73
CA GLU A 209 -17.10 -34.54 -41.87
C GLU A 209 -17.21 -36.05 -41.66
N SER A 210 -16.51 -36.64 -40.68
CA SER A 210 -16.42 -38.09 -40.48
C SER A 210 -17.29 -38.68 -39.37
N SER A 211 -18.08 -37.88 -38.62
CA SER A 211 -18.92 -38.39 -37.53
C SER A 211 -20.40 -38.03 -37.69
N SER A 212 -21.17 -38.95 -38.29
CA SER A 212 -22.62 -39.01 -38.06
C SER A 212 -22.92 -39.98 -36.89
N VAL A 213 -24.09 -39.80 -36.27
CA VAL A 213 -24.60 -40.44 -35.03
C VAL A 213 -24.38 -39.59 -33.76
N ASN A 214 -25.49 -39.11 -33.20
CA ASN A 214 -25.55 -38.37 -31.93
C ASN A 214 -25.23 -39.28 -30.73
N PRO A 215 -24.64 -38.70 -29.67
CA PRO A 215 -25.49 -38.37 -28.52
C PRO A 215 -25.40 -36.89 -28.14
N VAL A 216 -26.50 -36.35 -27.61
CA VAL A 216 -26.66 -34.92 -27.28
C VAL A 216 -25.60 -34.47 -26.25
N PRO A 217 -24.68 -33.56 -26.60
CA PRO A 217 -23.82 -32.92 -25.62
C PRO A 217 -24.64 -31.91 -24.83
N SER A 218 -24.63 -32.01 -23.50
CA SER A 218 -25.18 -30.98 -22.62
C SER A 218 -24.58 -29.61 -22.95
N LYS A 219 -25.46 -28.62 -23.14
CA LYS A 219 -25.17 -27.23 -23.55
C LYS A 219 -23.78 -26.74 -23.13
N SER A 220 -22.99 -26.33 -24.13
CA SER A 220 -21.71 -25.68 -23.93
C SER A 220 -21.84 -24.49 -22.96
N SER A 221 -20.90 -24.41 -22.01
CA SER A 221 -20.78 -23.24 -21.14
C SER A 221 -20.61 -21.99 -21.99
N SER A 222 -21.25 -20.89 -21.59
CA SER A 222 -21.16 -19.62 -22.31
C SER A 222 -19.69 -19.18 -22.43
N ASN A 223 -19.35 -18.52 -23.54
CA ASN A 223 -17.99 -18.10 -23.88
C ASN A 223 -17.47 -16.91 -23.02
N GLN A 224 -17.90 -16.83 -21.76
CA GLN A 224 -17.58 -15.77 -20.81
C GLN A 224 -16.16 -15.97 -20.24
N PRO A 225 -15.40 -14.88 -20.02
CA PRO A 225 -14.10 -14.97 -19.37
C PRO A 225 -14.29 -15.30 -17.88
N LYS A 226 -13.56 -16.30 -17.40
CA LYS A 226 -13.62 -16.78 -16.01
C LYS A 226 -13.35 -15.66 -14.99
N SER A 227 -14.11 -15.67 -13.89
CA SER A 227 -13.93 -14.74 -12.78
C SER A 227 -12.60 -14.94 -12.03
N LEU A 228 -12.21 -13.98 -11.19
CA LEU A 228 -11.01 -14.12 -10.34
C LEU A 228 -11.21 -15.22 -9.30
N GLU A 229 -12.44 -15.29 -8.79
CA GLU A 229 -12.94 -16.21 -7.79
C GLU A 229 -12.89 -17.65 -8.32
N GLU A 230 -13.31 -17.86 -9.58
CA GLU A 230 -13.08 -19.12 -10.31
C GLU A 230 -11.59 -19.44 -10.44
N PHE A 231 -10.71 -18.51 -10.84
CA PHE A 231 -9.27 -18.83 -10.93
C PHE A 231 -8.63 -19.19 -9.59
N ILE A 232 -9.22 -18.79 -8.46
CA ILE A 232 -8.79 -19.15 -7.11
C ILE A 232 -9.24 -20.58 -6.74
N THR A 233 -10.39 -21.05 -7.23
CA THR A 233 -11.00 -22.34 -6.84
C THR A 233 -10.84 -23.46 -7.88
N GLU A 234 -10.83 -23.14 -9.18
CA GLU A 234 -11.01 -24.04 -10.33
C GLU A 234 -10.03 -25.23 -10.43
N SER A 235 -8.92 -25.22 -9.71
CA SER A 235 -7.82 -26.19 -9.90
C SER A 235 -7.56 -27.08 -8.69
N LEU A 236 -8.40 -27.01 -7.66
CA LEU A 236 -8.34 -27.91 -6.51
C LEU A 236 -9.21 -29.14 -6.81
N PRO A 237 -8.67 -30.37 -6.81
CA PRO A 237 -9.50 -31.58 -6.81
C PRO A 237 -10.31 -31.68 -5.51
N ASN A 238 -11.29 -32.58 -5.47
CA ASN A 238 -12.12 -32.82 -4.27
C ASN A 238 -11.29 -33.19 -3.02
N ASP A 239 -10.08 -33.75 -3.23
CA ASP A 239 -9.10 -34.04 -2.18
C ASP A 239 -7.71 -33.54 -2.64
N PRO A 240 -7.33 -32.29 -2.32
CA PRO A 240 -6.02 -31.73 -2.66
C PRO A 240 -4.94 -32.19 -1.67
N LEU A 241 -3.72 -32.43 -2.15
CA LEU A 241 -2.60 -32.89 -1.31
C LEU A 241 -2.32 -31.96 -0.12
N HIS A 242 -2.51 -30.64 -0.32
CA HIS A 242 -2.41 -29.64 0.74
C HIS A 242 -3.70 -28.82 0.84
N ARG A 243 -4.18 -28.59 2.07
CA ARG A 243 -5.37 -27.79 2.37
C ARG A 243 -4.97 -26.37 2.74
N LEU A 244 -5.33 -25.41 1.89
CA LEU A 244 -5.18 -23.98 2.16
C LEU A 244 -6.51 -23.35 2.62
N GLU A 245 -6.55 -22.89 3.87
CA GLU A 245 -7.62 -22.06 4.40
C GLU A 245 -7.18 -20.60 4.50
N VAL A 246 -8.10 -19.66 4.28
CA VAL A 246 -7.87 -18.23 4.52
C VAL A 246 -8.86 -17.77 5.58
N ARG A 247 -8.35 -17.31 6.72
CA ARG A 247 -9.14 -16.91 7.89
C ARG A 247 -8.93 -15.42 8.15
N LEU A 248 -10.02 -14.65 8.29
CA LEU A 248 -9.95 -13.26 8.73
C LEU A 248 -10.10 -13.21 10.24
N VAL A 249 -9.14 -12.58 10.94
CA VAL A 249 -9.20 -12.38 12.38
C VAL A 249 -8.97 -10.91 12.72
N ARG A 250 -9.77 -10.34 13.64
CA ARG A 250 -9.66 -8.93 14.04
C ARG A 250 -8.49 -8.73 15.00
N SER A 251 -7.55 -7.86 14.66
CA SER A 251 -6.37 -7.56 15.49
C SER A 251 -6.65 -6.45 16.51
N ASN A 252 -7.51 -5.48 16.17
CA ASN A 252 -7.90 -4.39 17.07
C ASN A 252 -9.44 -4.18 17.11
N PRO A 253 -10.06 -4.28 18.30
CA PRO A 253 -9.55 -4.99 19.48
C PRO A 253 -9.33 -6.49 19.16
N PRO A 254 -8.38 -7.16 19.81
CA PRO A 254 -7.97 -8.52 19.45
C PRO A 254 -9.06 -9.56 19.74
N SER A 255 -9.56 -10.22 18.69
CA SER A 255 -10.57 -11.28 18.82
C SER A 255 -9.99 -12.58 19.43
N PRO A 256 -10.83 -13.50 19.95
CA PRO A 256 -10.33 -14.77 20.47
C PRO A 256 -9.54 -15.60 19.43
N PRO A 257 -9.96 -15.73 18.16
CA PRO A 257 -9.14 -16.37 17.12
C PRO A 257 -7.79 -15.68 16.87
N PHE A 258 -7.72 -14.34 16.93
CA PHE A 258 -6.46 -13.61 16.81
C PHE A 258 -5.52 -13.94 17.97
N LYS A 259 -6.02 -13.91 19.22
CA LYS A 259 -5.23 -14.29 20.42
C LYS A 259 -4.72 -15.73 20.33
N ALA A 260 -5.59 -16.67 19.95
CA ALA A 260 -5.25 -18.09 19.83
C ALA A 260 -4.22 -18.42 18.73
N SER A 261 -3.99 -17.49 17.79
CA SER A 261 -3.06 -17.66 16.66
C SER A 261 -1.84 -16.73 16.73
N PHE A 262 -1.75 -15.89 17.76
CA PHE A 262 -0.76 -14.82 17.87
C PHE A 262 0.68 -15.34 17.79
N ASP A 263 1.02 -16.36 18.58
CA ASP A 263 2.39 -16.92 18.63
C ASP A 263 2.80 -17.51 17.28
N ALA A 264 1.92 -18.29 16.64
CA ALA A 264 2.16 -18.85 15.31
C ALA A 264 2.36 -17.73 14.26
N SER A 265 1.57 -16.66 14.35
CA SER A 265 1.69 -15.47 13.51
C SER A 265 3.05 -14.78 13.73
N TYR A 266 3.47 -14.58 14.98
CA TYR A 266 4.73 -13.96 15.35
C TYR A 266 5.95 -14.77 14.89
N GLN A 267 5.93 -16.11 14.98
CA GLN A 267 7.04 -16.93 14.47
C GLN A 267 7.22 -16.80 12.95
N VAL A 268 6.12 -16.75 12.18
CA VAL A 268 6.19 -16.49 10.72
C VAL A 268 6.74 -15.09 10.42
N TYR A 269 6.34 -14.08 11.20
CA TYR A 269 6.92 -12.72 11.09
C TYR A 269 8.42 -12.72 11.39
N LYS A 270 8.86 -13.38 12.47
CA LYS A 270 10.26 -13.46 12.86
C LYS A 270 11.13 -14.12 11.79
N LEU A 271 10.70 -15.26 11.27
CA LEU A 271 11.37 -15.94 10.14
C LEU A 271 11.44 -15.05 8.89
N TYR A 272 10.37 -14.33 8.58
CA TYR A 272 10.34 -13.37 7.47
C TYR A 272 11.35 -12.22 7.66
N GLN A 273 11.40 -11.57 8.83
CA GLN A 273 12.38 -10.49 9.09
C GLN A 273 13.82 -10.98 8.95
N MET A 274 14.14 -12.15 9.50
CA MET A 274 15.48 -12.74 9.42
C MET A 274 15.87 -13.11 7.99
N ALA A 275 14.98 -13.79 7.25
CA ALA A 275 15.28 -14.26 5.90
C ALA A 275 15.29 -13.15 4.85
N ILE A 276 14.37 -12.19 4.95
CA ILE A 276 14.10 -11.17 3.92
C ILE A 276 14.81 -9.85 4.24
N HIS A 277 14.58 -9.29 5.42
CA HIS A 277 15.17 -8.00 5.84
C HIS A 277 16.59 -8.14 6.41
N LYS A 278 17.07 -9.38 6.59
CA LYS A 278 18.39 -9.72 7.17
C LYS A 278 18.56 -9.20 8.60
N ASP A 279 17.46 -9.10 9.33
CA ASP A 279 17.46 -8.71 10.74
C ASP A 279 18.09 -9.80 11.61
N PRO A 280 18.93 -9.44 12.61
CA PRO A 280 19.52 -10.42 13.51
C PRO A 280 18.45 -11.02 14.44
N PRO A 281 18.64 -12.24 14.98
CA PRO A 281 17.56 -13.02 15.61
C PRO A 281 16.94 -12.41 16.88
N ASP A 282 17.62 -11.46 17.50
CA ASP A 282 17.23 -10.68 18.68
C ASP A 282 16.37 -9.45 18.34
N LYS A 283 16.51 -8.89 17.12
CA LYS A 283 15.81 -7.68 16.70
C LYS A 283 14.29 -7.85 16.52
N PRO A 284 13.76 -8.88 15.82
CA PRO A 284 12.31 -9.01 15.59
C PRO A 284 11.61 -9.55 16.84
N THR A 285 11.44 -8.70 17.84
CA THR A 285 10.79 -9.04 19.12
C THR A 285 9.27 -9.00 19.03
N GLU A 286 8.60 -9.73 19.93
CA GLU A 286 7.14 -9.76 20.05
C GLU A 286 6.55 -8.37 20.28
N SER A 287 7.19 -7.54 21.12
CA SER A 287 6.77 -6.16 21.36
C SER A 287 6.84 -5.28 20.11
N GLN A 288 7.82 -5.51 19.23
CA GLN A 288 7.90 -4.82 17.93
C GLN A 288 6.81 -5.33 16.99
N PHE A 289 6.65 -6.65 16.86
CA PHE A 289 5.57 -7.26 16.07
C PHE A 289 4.20 -6.72 16.47
N LYS A 290 3.91 -6.71 17.77
CA LYS A 290 2.68 -6.15 18.33
C LYS A 290 2.52 -4.67 17.99
N ARG A 291 3.51 -3.84 18.34
CA ARG A 291 3.47 -2.39 18.13
C ARG A 291 3.32 -1.98 16.67
N PHE A 292 3.92 -2.71 15.73
CA PHE A 292 3.91 -2.34 14.31
C PHE A 292 2.75 -2.95 13.52
N LEU A 293 2.34 -4.18 13.82
CA LEU A 293 1.41 -4.96 12.98
C LEU A 293 0.11 -5.37 13.67
N CYS A 294 0.04 -5.36 15.00
CA CYS A 294 -1.15 -5.80 15.74
C CYS A 294 -1.95 -4.62 16.29
N ASP A 295 -1.25 -3.74 17.01
CA ASP A 295 -1.82 -2.53 17.59
C ASP A 295 -2.31 -1.60 16.48
N SER A 296 -3.45 -0.95 16.70
CA SER A 296 -4.04 0.00 15.76
C SER A 296 -4.63 1.19 16.50
N PRO A 297 -4.64 2.38 15.90
CA PRO A 297 -5.47 3.48 16.38
C PRO A 297 -6.92 3.31 15.93
N LEU A 298 -7.19 2.44 14.93
CA LEU A 298 -8.53 2.28 14.37
C LEU A 298 -9.47 1.63 15.37
N GLU A 299 -10.52 2.37 15.71
CA GLU A 299 -11.65 1.84 16.46
C GLU A 299 -12.44 0.84 15.61
N ALA A 300 -13.06 -0.15 16.27
CA ALA A 300 -13.90 -1.13 15.61
C ALA A 300 -15.31 -0.56 15.43
N GLU A 301 -15.72 -0.37 14.19
CA GLU A 301 -17.00 0.26 13.84
C GLU A 301 -17.84 -0.68 12.97
N THR A 302 -19.17 -0.61 13.14
CA THR A 302 -20.17 -1.29 12.30
C THR A 302 -21.16 -0.25 11.82
N ALA A 303 -21.49 -0.26 10.52
CA ALA A 303 -22.49 0.61 9.92
C ALA A 303 -23.63 -0.22 9.32
N PRO A 304 -24.87 0.30 9.23
CA PRO A 304 -25.98 -0.41 8.58
C PRO A 304 -25.75 -0.72 7.09
N ASP A 305 -24.89 0.05 6.41
CA ASP A 305 -24.42 -0.15 5.04
C ASP A 305 -22.96 -0.64 4.97
N GLY A 306 -22.45 -1.19 6.08
CA GLY A 306 -21.12 -1.76 6.21
C GLY A 306 -21.09 -3.29 6.06
N PRO A 307 -19.90 -3.89 5.96
CA PRO A 307 -19.75 -5.34 5.90
C PRO A 307 -19.99 -6.00 7.27
N ASP A 308 -20.47 -7.24 7.29
CA ASP A 308 -20.80 -8.00 8.52
C ASP A 308 -19.61 -8.12 9.48
N VAL A 309 -18.39 -8.21 8.94
CA VAL A 309 -17.14 -8.29 9.72
C VAL A 309 -16.80 -6.98 10.46
N GLY A 310 -17.48 -5.89 10.09
CA GLY A 310 -17.21 -4.52 10.53
C GLY A 310 -15.94 -3.91 9.92
N TYR A 311 -15.73 -2.64 10.18
CA TYR A 311 -14.53 -1.89 9.83
C TYR A 311 -13.45 -2.01 10.92
N GLY A 312 -12.24 -1.54 10.62
CA GLY A 312 -11.08 -1.54 11.53
C GLY A 312 -9.94 -2.43 11.04
N SER A 313 -9.09 -2.91 11.96
CA SER A 313 -7.86 -3.65 11.63
C SER A 313 -7.94 -5.16 11.83
N PHE A 314 -7.44 -5.90 10.85
CA PHE A 314 -7.54 -7.35 10.75
C PHE A 314 -6.24 -7.99 10.24
N HIS A 315 -6.03 -9.25 10.57
CA HIS A 315 -5.05 -10.13 9.93
C HIS A 315 -5.81 -11.16 9.08
N GLN A 316 -5.51 -11.22 7.79
CA GLN A 316 -5.94 -12.28 6.89
C GLN A 316 -4.85 -13.36 6.88
N GLN A 317 -5.10 -14.44 7.61
CA GLN A 317 -4.16 -15.53 7.84
C GLN A 317 -4.35 -16.65 6.82
N TYR A 318 -3.24 -17.14 6.27
CA TYR A 318 -3.17 -18.22 5.30
C TYR A 318 -2.67 -19.47 6.00
N TRP A 319 -3.55 -20.45 6.18
CA TRP A 319 -3.30 -21.68 6.91
C TRP A 319 -3.14 -22.84 5.93
N LEU A 320 -1.94 -23.40 5.83
CA LEU A 320 -1.61 -24.57 5.03
C LEU A 320 -1.43 -25.78 5.96
N ASP A 321 -2.25 -26.81 5.78
CA ASP A 321 -2.20 -28.06 6.55
C ASP A 321 -2.18 -27.82 8.08
N GLY A 322 -3.02 -26.87 8.53
CA GLY A 322 -3.13 -26.50 9.95
C GLY A 322 -2.04 -25.55 10.47
N ARG A 323 -1.11 -25.07 9.64
CA ARG A 323 -0.02 -24.15 10.02
C ARG A 323 -0.15 -22.80 9.29
N ILE A 324 0.10 -21.68 9.97
CA ILE A 324 0.16 -20.37 9.31
C ILE A 324 1.40 -20.31 8.41
N VAL A 325 1.22 -19.94 7.14
CA VAL A 325 2.32 -19.76 6.16
C VAL A 325 2.41 -18.35 5.60
N ALA A 326 1.35 -17.54 5.71
CA ALA A 326 1.39 -16.11 5.39
C ALA A 326 0.31 -15.35 6.16
N VAL A 327 0.51 -14.04 6.35
CA VAL A 327 -0.48 -13.16 6.97
C VAL A 327 -0.44 -11.78 6.31
N GLY A 328 -1.57 -11.38 5.72
CA GLY A 328 -1.81 -10.02 5.27
C GLY A 328 -2.38 -9.19 6.43
N VAL A 329 -1.76 -8.06 6.75
CA VAL A 329 -2.25 -7.09 7.73
C VAL A 329 -3.08 -6.06 6.97
N LEU A 330 -4.38 -6.00 7.27
CA LEU A 330 -5.38 -5.26 6.50
C LEU A 330 -6.11 -4.26 7.38
N ASP A 331 -6.45 -3.12 6.81
CA ASP A 331 -7.51 -2.24 7.32
C ASP A 331 -8.73 -2.34 6.40
N ILE A 332 -9.91 -2.60 6.97
CA ILE A 332 -11.19 -2.56 6.26
C ILE A 332 -11.83 -1.20 6.58
N LEU A 333 -12.02 -0.38 5.56
CA LEU A 333 -12.44 1.02 5.66
C LEU A 333 -13.68 1.27 4.78
N PRO A 334 -14.40 2.40 4.98
CA PRO A 334 -15.67 2.67 4.29
C PRO A 334 -15.66 2.60 2.76
N SER A 335 -14.52 2.83 2.09
CA SER A 335 -14.40 2.70 0.63
C SER A 335 -13.42 1.62 0.14
N CYS A 336 -12.61 1.02 1.03
CA CYS A 336 -11.57 0.09 0.59
C CYS A 336 -11.16 -0.97 1.63
N VAL A 337 -10.59 -2.07 1.10
CA VAL A 337 -9.62 -2.87 1.85
C VAL A 337 -8.23 -2.29 1.57
N SER A 338 -7.48 -1.95 2.62
CA SER A 338 -6.13 -1.39 2.52
C SER A 338 -5.10 -2.40 3.04
N SER A 339 -4.18 -2.82 2.16
CA SER A 339 -3.07 -3.70 2.51
C SER A 339 -1.97 -2.89 3.21
N VAL A 340 -1.78 -3.15 4.51
CA VAL A 340 -0.80 -2.46 5.36
C VAL A 340 0.56 -3.14 5.28
N TYR A 341 0.58 -4.47 5.41
CA TYR A 341 1.79 -5.27 5.41
C TYR A 341 1.51 -6.73 5.03
N LEU A 342 2.54 -7.45 4.56
CA LEU A 342 2.48 -8.88 4.31
C LEU A 342 3.79 -9.51 4.78
N TYR A 343 3.69 -10.61 5.51
CA TYR A 343 4.81 -11.49 5.86
C TYR A 343 4.42 -12.95 5.62
N TYR A 344 5.41 -13.78 5.31
CA TYR A 344 5.21 -15.19 4.98
C TYR A 344 6.40 -16.05 5.35
N HIS A 345 6.17 -17.35 5.50
CA HIS A 345 7.18 -18.33 5.84
C HIS A 345 8.14 -18.51 4.64
N PRO A 346 9.47 -18.27 4.78
CA PRO A 346 10.39 -18.14 3.65
C PRO A 346 10.45 -19.34 2.69
N GLU A 347 10.17 -20.56 3.19
CA GLU A 347 10.06 -21.80 2.40
C GLU A 347 9.11 -21.68 1.19
N PHE A 348 8.11 -20.80 1.26
CA PHE A 348 7.10 -20.61 0.22
C PHE A 348 7.39 -19.40 -0.70
N SER A 349 8.63 -18.88 -0.72
CA SER A 349 9.08 -17.79 -1.59
C SER A 349 8.65 -17.97 -3.06
N SER A 350 8.90 -19.16 -3.60
CA SER A 350 8.72 -19.50 -5.01
C SER A 350 7.26 -19.52 -5.45
N LEU A 351 6.29 -19.56 -4.52
CA LEU A 351 4.85 -19.41 -4.77
C LEU A 351 4.44 -17.96 -5.08
N SER A 352 5.33 -16.99 -4.87
CA SER A 352 5.07 -15.56 -5.11
C SER A 352 3.89 -15.02 -4.28
N LEU A 353 3.91 -15.31 -2.98
CA LEU A 353 2.80 -15.05 -2.05
C LEU A 353 2.36 -13.57 -1.99
N GLY A 354 3.26 -12.61 -2.26
CA GLY A 354 2.90 -11.19 -2.39
C GLY A 354 1.92 -10.87 -3.53
N THR A 355 2.01 -11.60 -4.64
CA THR A 355 1.03 -11.49 -5.74
C THR A 355 -0.22 -12.32 -5.43
N TYR A 356 -0.08 -13.48 -4.78
CA TYR A 356 -1.22 -14.30 -4.41
C TYR A 356 -2.13 -13.62 -3.37
N SER A 357 -1.56 -13.01 -2.32
CA SER A 357 -2.34 -12.33 -1.28
C SER A 357 -3.10 -11.17 -1.88
N ALA A 358 -2.46 -10.31 -2.68
CA ALA A 358 -3.13 -9.20 -3.35
C ALA A 358 -4.30 -9.65 -4.24
N LEU A 359 -4.23 -10.82 -4.87
CA LEU A 359 -5.35 -11.39 -5.64
C LEU A 359 -6.49 -11.88 -4.73
N ARG A 360 -6.16 -12.50 -3.58
CA ARG A 360 -7.14 -12.90 -2.56
C ARG A 360 -7.77 -11.69 -1.86
N GLU A 361 -7.01 -10.63 -1.62
CA GLU A 361 -7.46 -9.35 -1.04
C GLU A 361 -8.40 -8.60 -2.00
N ILE A 362 -8.15 -8.65 -3.33
CA ILE A 362 -9.11 -8.14 -4.34
C ILE A 362 -10.40 -8.96 -4.35
N ALA A 363 -10.32 -10.30 -4.35
CA ALA A 363 -11.50 -11.17 -4.28
C ALA A 363 -12.31 -10.92 -2.99
N PHE A 364 -11.62 -10.75 -1.86
CA PHE A 364 -12.22 -10.40 -0.58
C PHE A 364 -12.88 -9.01 -0.62
N THR A 365 -12.25 -8.01 -1.24
CA THR A 365 -12.85 -6.68 -1.46
C THR A 365 -14.17 -6.78 -2.23
N ARG A 366 -14.23 -7.62 -3.28
CA ARG A 366 -15.45 -7.87 -4.04
C ARG A 366 -16.54 -8.56 -3.21
N GLN A 367 -16.17 -9.46 -2.32
CA GLN A 367 -17.10 -10.10 -1.39
C GLN A 367 -17.72 -9.06 -0.43
N LEU A 368 -16.89 -8.20 0.19
CA LEU A 368 -17.39 -7.15 1.08
C LEU A 368 -18.26 -6.12 0.35
N GLN A 369 -17.95 -5.81 -0.90
CA GLN A 369 -18.72 -4.86 -1.72
C GLN A 369 -20.19 -5.26 -1.89
N GLN A 370 -20.50 -6.56 -1.87
CA GLN A 370 -21.88 -7.08 -1.95
C GLN A 370 -22.74 -6.62 -0.76
N GLN A 371 -22.10 -6.33 0.38
CA GLN A 371 -22.73 -5.84 1.61
C GLN A 371 -22.60 -4.32 1.74
N SER A 372 -21.44 -3.77 1.34
CA SER A 372 -21.12 -2.35 1.43
C SER A 372 -20.78 -1.76 0.04
N PRO A 373 -21.75 -1.18 -0.68
CA PRO A 373 -21.56 -0.74 -2.06
C PRO A 373 -20.46 0.32 -2.26
N LYS A 374 -20.13 1.09 -1.21
CA LYS A 374 -19.05 2.09 -1.21
C LYS A 374 -17.66 1.44 -1.22
N LEU A 375 -17.53 0.22 -0.71
CA LEU A 375 -16.29 -0.52 -0.54
C LEU A 375 -15.84 -1.16 -1.87
N ALA A 376 -15.50 -0.33 -2.86
CA ALA A 376 -15.22 -0.75 -4.22
C ALA A 376 -13.71 -0.91 -4.55
N TYR A 377 -12.82 -0.45 -3.68
CA TYR A 377 -11.39 -0.32 -3.97
C TYR A 377 -10.50 -1.20 -3.10
N TYR A 378 -9.36 -1.62 -3.67
CA TYR A 378 -8.29 -2.29 -2.96
C TYR A 378 -7.03 -1.41 -3.01
N TYR A 379 -6.50 -1.02 -1.84
CA TYR A 379 -5.37 -0.09 -1.72
C TYR A 379 -4.08 -0.88 -1.48
N LEU A 380 -3.13 -0.79 -2.41
CA LEU A 380 -1.88 -1.58 -2.37
C LEU A 380 -0.75 -0.86 -1.61
N GLY A 381 -1.07 0.06 -0.71
CA GLY A 381 -0.11 0.95 -0.07
C GLY A 381 0.43 2.01 -1.04
N PHE A 382 1.76 2.04 -1.24
CA PHE A 382 2.44 2.96 -2.16
C PHE A 382 2.96 2.27 -3.43
N TYR A 383 2.90 3.00 -4.54
CA TYR A 383 3.61 2.78 -5.80
C TYR A 383 4.80 3.75 -5.86
N VAL A 384 6.00 3.21 -6.10
CA VAL A 384 7.25 3.98 -6.19
C VAL A 384 7.82 3.75 -7.58
N HIS A 385 7.65 4.73 -8.46
CA HIS A 385 7.98 4.56 -9.87
C HIS A 385 9.48 4.32 -10.11
N SER A 386 10.36 4.96 -9.32
CA SER A 386 11.82 4.79 -9.41
C SER A 386 12.34 3.47 -8.81
N CYS A 387 11.48 2.62 -8.22
CA CYS A 387 11.88 1.37 -7.60
C CYS A 387 11.28 0.16 -8.37
N PRO A 388 12.09 -0.64 -9.07
CA PRO A 388 11.60 -1.80 -9.82
C PRO A 388 10.77 -2.77 -8.97
N LYS A 389 11.18 -3.03 -7.72
CA LYS A 389 10.45 -3.89 -6.77
C LYS A 389 9.05 -3.39 -6.41
N MET A 390 8.75 -2.10 -6.66
CA MET A 390 7.45 -1.48 -6.38
C MET A 390 6.62 -1.21 -7.64
N ARG A 391 7.23 -1.27 -8.84
CA ARG A 391 6.55 -1.06 -10.12
C ARG A 391 5.44 -2.09 -10.41
N TYR A 392 5.51 -3.30 -9.83
CA TYR A 392 4.52 -4.37 -10.06
C TYR A 392 3.09 -3.98 -9.66
N LYS A 393 2.91 -3.08 -8.68
CA LYS A 393 1.57 -2.64 -8.22
C LYS A 393 0.77 -1.92 -9.32
N GLY A 394 1.45 -1.36 -10.32
CA GLY A 394 0.81 -0.79 -11.51
C GLY A 394 0.25 -1.82 -12.50
N GLN A 395 0.38 -3.13 -12.23
CA GLN A 395 -0.18 -4.20 -13.05
C GLN A 395 -1.61 -4.60 -12.63
N TYR A 396 -2.11 -4.11 -11.48
CA TYR A 396 -3.43 -4.42 -10.95
C TYR A 396 -4.50 -3.51 -11.57
N ARG A 397 -4.79 -3.73 -12.86
CA ARG A 397 -5.64 -2.84 -13.65
C ARG A 397 -7.15 -3.15 -13.52
N PRO A 398 -8.01 -2.11 -13.56
CA PRO A 398 -7.67 -0.69 -13.61
C PRO A 398 -7.20 -0.17 -12.24
N SER A 399 -6.20 0.72 -12.25
CA SER A 399 -5.62 1.32 -11.06
C SER A 399 -5.34 2.80 -11.21
N ASP A 400 -5.57 3.55 -10.13
CA ASP A 400 -5.34 4.99 -10.04
C ASP A 400 -4.15 5.28 -9.13
N LEU A 401 -3.40 6.34 -9.44
CA LEU A 401 -2.50 7.00 -8.52
C LEU A 401 -3.15 8.27 -7.96
N LEU A 402 -2.89 8.55 -6.68
CA LEU A 402 -3.30 9.79 -6.04
C LEU A 402 -2.34 10.93 -6.41
N CYS A 403 -2.87 12.04 -6.93
CA CYS A 403 -2.09 13.25 -7.15
C CYS A 403 -1.62 13.84 -5.81
N PRO A 404 -0.31 14.07 -5.58
CA PRO A 404 0.22 14.50 -4.29
C PRO A 404 -0.16 15.93 -3.89
N GLU A 405 -0.66 16.74 -4.83
CA GLU A 405 -0.98 18.17 -4.63
C GLU A 405 -2.49 18.46 -4.58
N THR A 406 -3.29 17.71 -5.34
CA THR A 406 -4.76 17.93 -5.44
C THR A 406 -5.58 16.85 -4.76
N TYR A 407 -4.95 15.73 -4.38
CA TYR A 407 -5.61 14.54 -3.82
C TYR A 407 -6.72 13.95 -4.72
N THR A 408 -6.64 14.23 -6.02
CA THR A 408 -7.49 13.61 -7.04
C THR A 408 -6.85 12.34 -7.57
N TRP A 409 -7.68 11.34 -7.85
CA TRP A 409 -7.27 10.07 -8.45
C TRP A 409 -7.11 10.19 -9.97
N VAL A 410 -6.01 9.66 -10.50
CA VAL A 410 -5.68 9.70 -11.93
C VAL A 410 -5.22 8.30 -12.36
N SER A 411 -5.77 7.77 -13.46
CA SER A 411 -5.39 6.44 -13.97
C SER A 411 -3.88 6.34 -14.18
N ILE A 412 -3.30 5.20 -13.80
CA ILE A 412 -1.85 5.00 -13.83
C ILE A 412 -1.27 5.12 -15.24
N GLU A 413 -2.05 4.75 -16.27
CA GLU A 413 -1.68 4.87 -17.68
C GLU A 413 -1.36 6.32 -18.08
N ARG A 414 -2.10 7.30 -17.52
CA ARG A 414 -1.84 8.73 -17.73
C ARG A 414 -0.68 9.25 -16.88
N CYS A 415 -0.40 8.60 -15.76
CA CYS A 415 0.65 9.00 -14.83
C CYS A 415 2.05 8.56 -15.29
N ILE A 416 2.18 7.35 -15.83
CA ILE A 416 3.48 6.75 -16.19
C ILE A 416 4.34 7.67 -17.09
N PRO A 417 3.83 8.27 -18.18
CA PRO A 417 4.64 9.14 -19.03
C PRO A 417 5.26 10.34 -18.30
N ARG A 418 4.60 10.88 -17.28
CA ARG A 418 5.15 11.96 -16.43
C ARG A 418 6.24 11.42 -15.50
N LEU A 419 6.01 10.24 -14.93
CA LEU A 419 6.89 9.62 -13.94
C LEU A 419 8.20 9.07 -14.54
N GLU A 420 8.22 8.70 -15.82
CA GLU A 420 9.46 8.37 -16.55
C GLU A 420 10.30 9.63 -16.87
N ILE A 421 9.69 10.84 -16.92
CA ILE A 421 10.40 12.13 -17.08
C ILE A 421 10.93 12.63 -15.73
N SER A 422 10.10 12.59 -14.68
CA SER A 422 10.47 13.05 -13.34
C SER A 422 9.83 12.20 -12.25
N ALA A 423 10.66 11.69 -11.34
CA ALA A 423 10.23 10.88 -10.20
C ALA A 423 9.18 11.59 -9.32
N TYR A 424 9.32 12.92 -9.13
CA TYR A 424 8.26 13.78 -8.58
C TYR A 424 7.49 14.45 -9.73
N SER A 425 6.18 14.22 -9.78
CA SER A 425 5.29 14.81 -10.78
C SER A 425 3.91 15.10 -10.18
N ARG A 426 3.40 16.30 -10.43
CA ARG A 426 1.97 16.60 -10.29
C ARG A 426 1.19 15.73 -11.29
N LEU A 427 0.28 14.90 -10.81
CA LEU A 427 -0.44 13.93 -11.65
C LEU A 427 -1.72 14.49 -12.27
N SER A 428 -2.36 15.47 -11.62
CA SER A 428 -3.56 16.13 -12.16
C SER A 428 -3.26 16.86 -13.47
N GLU A 429 -4.20 16.81 -14.42
CA GLU A 429 -4.18 17.59 -15.67
C GLU A 429 -4.67 19.02 -15.47
N ASN A 430 -5.52 19.28 -14.47
CA ASN A 430 -5.98 20.62 -14.16
C ASN A 430 -4.85 21.42 -13.48
N ALA A 431 -4.22 22.33 -14.21
CA ALA A 431 -3.16 23.20 -13.72
C ALA A 431 -3.65 24.20 -12.65
N GLN A 432 -4.93 24.59 -12.68
CA GLN A 432 -5.54 25.57 -11.76
C GLN A 432 -6.23 24.90 -10.55
N GLY A 433 -6.41 23.59 -10.57
CA GLY A 433 -7.05 22.85 -9.47
C GLY A 433 -6.18 22.81 -8.23
N GLY A 434 -6.67 23.34 -7.11
CA GLY A 434 -6.04 23.18 -5.80
C GLY A 434 -6.40 21.84 -5.14
N ASP A 435 -5.97 21.70 -3.88
CA ASP A 435 -6.59 20.77 -2.93
C ASP A 435 -8.01 21.27 -2.59
N ALA A 436 -9.04 20.47 -2.88
CA ALA A 436 -10.43 20.83 -2.61
C ALA A 436 -10.73 21.00 -1.10
N CYS A 437 -9.93 20.33 -0.25
CA CYS A 437 -10.00 20.41 1.22
C CYS A 437 -8.83 21.23 1.80
N ALA A 438 -8.24 22.15 1.03
CA ALA A 438 -7.19 23.06 1.52
C ALA A 438 -7.64 23.81 2.79
N LEU A 439 -6.67 24.11 3.66
CA LEU A 439 -6.87 24.95 4.83
C LEU A 439 -7.37 26.34 4.41
N LYS A 440 -8.47 26.79 5.00
CA LYS A 440 -9.10 28.11 4.79
C LYS A 440 -9.15 28.92 6.08
N GLU A 441 -9.45 28.26 7.19
CA GLU A 441 -9.69 28.89 8.48
C GLU A 441 -8.95 28.12 9.58
N LEU A 442 -7.74 28.57 9.92
CA LEU A 442 -6.92 27.98 10.99
C LEU A 442 -7.64 28.00 12.35
N GLY A 443 -8.47 29.02 12.59
CA GLY A 443 -9.22 29.18 13.84
C GLY A 443 -10.22 28.05 14.14
N ARG A 444 -10.64 27.28 13.13
CA ARG A 444 -11.62 26.18 13.24
C ARG A 444 -11.02 24.81 13.53
N VAL A 445 -9.70 24.67 13.49
CA VAL A 445 -9.01 23.41 13.82
C VAL A 445 -9.37 23.00 15.24
N LEU A 446 -9.85 21.77 15.46
CA LEU A 446 -10.20 21.30 16.80
C LEU A 446 -8.95 20.90 17.58
N VAL A 447 -8.81 21.47 18.78
CA VAL A 447 -7.71 21.22 19.72
C VAL A 447 -8.27 20.58 20.98
N LEU A 448 -7.64 19.50 21.44
CA LEU A 448 -7.87 18.92 22.76
C LEU A 448 -6.76 19.39 23.71
N HIS A 449 -7.10 20.29 24.62
CA HIS A 449 -6.17 20.82 25.64
C HIS A 449 -6.77 20.70 27.04
N ARG A 450 -6.03 20.10 27.98
CA ARG A 450 -6.45 19.90 29.39
C ARG A 450 -7.86 19.29 29.55
N ARG A 451 -8.16 18.27 28.75
CA ARG A 451 -9.47 17.59 28.64
C ARG A 451 -10.61 18.44 28.05
N THR A 452 -10.36 19.66 27.58
CA THR A 452 -11.37 20.47 26.87
C THR A 452 -11.07 20.46 25.36
N VAL A 453 -12.04 20.08 24.54
CA VAL A 453 -12.02 20.39 23.10
C VAL A 453 -12.43 21.84 22.90
N MET A 454 -11.74 22.55 22.01
CA MET A 454 -12.17 23.85 21.53
C MET A 454 -11.55 24.14 20.15
N PRO A 455 -12.12 25.07 19.35
CA PRO A 455 -11.46 25.56 18.15
C PRO A 455 -10.13 26.25 18.47
N TYR A 456 -9.16 26.19 17.56
CA TYR A 456 -7.83 26.79 17.74
C TYR A 456 -7.90 28.30 18.05
N ALA A 457 -8.89 29.04 17.52
CA ALA A 457 -9.10 30.45 17.85
C ALA A 457 -9.46 30.70 19.34
N ALA A 458 -10.05 29.72 20.02
CA ALA A 458 -10.29 29.77 21.47
C ALA A 458 -9.05 29.31 22.26
N TYR A 459 -8.39 28.24 21.79
CA TYR A 459 -7.15 27.74 22.40
C TYR A 459 -6.03 28.78 22.36
N ALA A 460 -5.80 29.43 21.22
CA ALA A 460 -4.74 30.43 21.02
C ALA A 460 -4.83 31.64 21.98
N ARG A 461 -6.03 31.94 22.49
CA ARG A 461 -6.28 33.02 23.47
C ARG A 461 -6.23 32.54 24.92
N LYS A 462 -6.35 31.23 25.17
CA LYS A 462 -6.27 30.61 26.49
C LYS A 462 -4.86 30.06 26.81
N ARG A 463 -4.08 29.70 25.79
CA ARG A 463 -2.75 29.09 25.95
C ARG A 463 -1.75 30.06 26.59
N LYS A 464 -0.89 29.53 27.46
CA LYS A 464 0.24 30.26 28.05
C LYS A 464 1.53 29.62 27.54
N GLY A 465 2.38 30.39 26.86
CA GLY A 465 3.67 29.91 26.34
C GLY A 465 3.93 30.23 24.88
N SER A 466 4.89 29.52 24.28
CA SER A 466 5.35 29.69 22.90
C SER A 466 4.25 29.55 21.85
N ASN A 467 4.36 30.27 20.73
CA ASN A 467 3.41 30.17 19.63
C ASN A 467 3.58 28.87 18.83
N ASP A 468 2.55 28.02 18.82
CA ASP A 468 2.49 26.75 18.08
C ASP A 468 1.72 26.87 16.74
N GLU A 469 1.27 28.06 16.37
CA GLU A 469 0.48 28.36 15.16
C GLU A 469 1.03 27.74 13.88
N LYS A 470 2.35 27.84 13.65
CA LYS A 470 3.02 27.25 12.47
C LYS A 470 2.94 25.71 12.44
N GLU A 471 2.90 25.07 13.60
CA GLU A 471 2.75 23.62 13.70
C GLU A 471 1.29 23.22 13.45
N VAL A 472 0.32 23.97 13.99
CA VAL A 472 -1.12 23.76 13.77
C VAL A 472 -1.48 24.02 12.30
N GLU A 473 -0.92 25.06 11.69
CA GLU A 473 -1.09 25.39 10.26
C GLU A 473 -0.49 24.30 9.37
N GLN A 474 0.72 23.81 9.69
CA GLN A 474 1.32 22.68 8.98
C GLN A 474 0.47 21.42 9.09
N TYR A 475 0.01 21.08 10.30
CA TYR A 475 -0.89 19.94 10.53
C TYR A 475 -2.16 20.07 9.69
N ALA A 476 -2.88 21.18 9.84
CA ALA A 476 -4.16 21.42 9.19
C ALA A 476 -4.06 21.48 7.66
N SER A 477 -2.95 22.00 7.13
CA SER A 477 -2.64 21.94 5.69
C SER A 477 -2.43 20.50 5.20
N LEU A 478 -1.74 19.66 5.98
CA LEU A 478 -1.44 18.27 5.58
C LEU A 478 -2.66 17.34 5.68
N VAL A 479 -3.53 17.54 6.68
CA VAL A 479 -4.78 16.76 6.86
C VAL A 479 -5.98 17.37 6.14
N GLY A 480 -5.94 18.65 5.79
CA GLY A 480 -7.04 19.38 5.15
C GLY A 480 -8.11 19.86 6.13
N GLN A 481 -8.82 20.93 5.78
CA GLN A 481 -9.81 21.60 6.64
C GLN A 481 -10.83 20.60 7.23
N THR A 482 -11.41 19.74 6.39
CA THR A 482 -12.43 18.77 6.79
C THR A 482 -11.96 17.77 7.85
N CYS A 483 -10.69 17.34 7.82
CA CYS A 483 -10.11 16.50 8.85
C CYS A 483 -9.74 17.33 10.10
N ALA A 484 -9.17 18.52 9.90
CA ALA A 484 -8.74 19.38 11.00
C ALA A 484 -9.91 19.89 11.87
N GLU A 485 -11.13 19.94 11.32
CA GLU A 485 -12.38 20.25 12.05
C GLU A 485 -13.05 19.05 12.73
N LYS A 486 -12.53 17.82 12.56
CA LYS A 486 -13.08 16.59 13.15
C LYS A 486 -12.11 15.90 14.10
N ILE A 487 -10.85 15.79 13.66
CA ILE A 487 -9.77 15.12 14.37
C ILE A 487 -9.20 16.09 15.41
N LEU A 488 -9.23 15.68 16.67
CA LEU A 488 -8.72 16.47 17.79
C LEU A 488 -7.19 16.48 17.78
N LEU A 489 -6.61 17.65 17.58
CA LEU A 489 -5.18 17.88 17.75
C LEU A 489 -4.86 18.00 19.24
N TYR A 490 -4.15 17.03 19.79
CA TYR A 490 -3.75 17.04 21.19
C TYR A 490 -2.68 18.10 21.47
N ARG A 491 -2.89 18.87 22.55
CA ARG A 491 -1.99 19.90 23.09
C ARG A 491 -1.94 19.80 24.61
N ALA A 492 -0.77 19.48 25.16
CA ALA A 492 -0.52 19.41 26.61
C ALA A 492 -0.81 20.74 27.33
#